data_AF-A0A6I4MUQ8-F1
#
_entry.id   AF-A0A6I4MUQ8-F1
#
_cell.length_a   1.000
_cell.length_b   1.000
_cell.length_c   1.000
_cell.angle_alpha   90.00
_cell.angle_beta   90.00
_cell.angle_gamma   90.00
#
_symmetry.space_group_name_H-M   'P 1'
#
loop_
_entity.id
_entity.type
_entity.pdbx_description
1 polymer ?
#
loop_
_entity_poly.entity_id
_entity_poly.type
_entity_poly.pdbx_seq_one_letter_code
_entity_poly.pdbx_strand_id
1 'polypeptide(L)'
;MDLHAWITQQVDKIEGIARAADETLGQVLSQVEYVDKHTVADERHINLHAPIAVLRRCEADRRILARHRLDPSRTTDSTFAAACEGCDEDTTWGLPWVDNLNDCPELLDLAHAHGLTDEILAGLDRPQAPMREAREPHPEGFAGMLRDAFDRALTPPITTSDVPEALRGPHWKP
;
A
#
# COMPACT_ATOMS: atom_id res chain seq x y z
N MET A 1 -8.00 1.44 -12.89
CA MET A 1 -6.74 0.75 -12.61
C MET A 1 -6.00 1.52 -11.53
N ASP A 2 -5.41 0.86 -10.53
CA ASP A 2 -4.63 1.52 -9.49
C ASP A 2 -3.19 1.86 -9.94
N LEU A 3 -2.44 2.59 -9.10
CA LEU A 3 -1.07 3.00 -9.41
C LEU A 3 -0.14 1.81 -9.66
N HIS A 4 -0.27 0.76 -8.85
CA HIS A 4 0.56 -0.44 -8.97
C HIS A 4 0.35 -1.16 -10.31
N ALA A 5 -0.91 -1.36 -10.70
CA ALA A 5 -1.27 -1.96 -11.96
C ALA A 5 -0.87 -1.07 -13.14
N TRP A 6 -0.96 0.25 -13.02
CA TRP A 6 -0.51 1.19 -14.05
C TRP A 6 1.00 1.09 -14.29
N ILE A 7 1.82 1.09 -13.23
CA ILE A 7 3.28 0.93 -13.35
C ILE A 7 3.60 -0.45 -13.95
N THR A 8 2.93 -1.50 -13.50
CA THR A 8 3.10 -2.87 -14.04
C THR A 8 2.89 -2.88 -15.56
N GLN A 9 1.83 -2.22 -16.05
CA GLN A 9 1.57 -2.10 -17.48
C GLN A 9 2.69 -1.36 -18.23
N GLN A 10 3.26 -0.30 -17.65
CA GLN A 10 4.38 0.42 -18.27
C GLN A 10 5.65 -0.45 -18.34
N VAL A 11 5.96 -1.17 -17.26
CA VAL A 11 7.10 -2.09 -17.21
C VAL A 11 6.96 -3.19 -18.26
N ASP A 12 5.78 -3.81 -18.36
CA ASP A 12 5.51 -4.87 -19.34
C ASP A 12 5.62 -4.36 -20.79
N LYS A 13 5.14 -3.15 -21.06
CA LYS A 13 5.27 -2.50 -22.37
C LYS A 13 6.74 -2.28 -22.74
N ILE A 14 7.54 -1.71 -21.84
CA ILE A 14 8.96 -1.42 -22.08
C ILE A 14 9.74 -2.73 -22.23
N GLU A 15 9.46 -3.72 -21.41
CA GLU A 15 10.09 -5.03 -21.51
C GLU A 15 9.74 -5.73 -22.82
N GLY A 16 8.49 -5.68 -23.26
CA GLY A 16 8.07 -6.22 -24.56
C GLY A 16 8.84 -5.60 -25.72
N ILE A 17 9.02 -4.27 -25.70
CA ILE A 17 9.84 -3.55 -26.68
C ILE A 17 11.31 -3.99 -26.60
N ALA A 18 11.88 -4.07 -25.40
CA ALA A 18 13.26 -4.48 -25.21
C ALA A 18 13.52 -5.93 -25.64
N ARG A 19 12.58 -6.85 -25.40
CA ARG A 19 12.68 -8.25 -25.86
C ARG A 19 12.52 -8.39 -27.37
N ALA A 20 11.71 -7.54 -28.00
CA ALA A 20 11.54 -7.50 -29.45
C ALA A 20 12.71 -6.83 -30.16
N ALA A 21 13.50 -6.01 -29.46
CA ALA A 21 14.71 -5.41 -30.00
C ALA A 21 15.77 -6.51 -30.20
N ASP A 22 16.14 -6.74 -31.46
CA ASP A 22 17.19 -7.69 -31.83
C ASP A 22 18.54 -7.24 -31.25
N GLU A 23 19.18 -8.11 -30.47
CA GLU A 23 20.50 -7.86 -29.88
C GLU A 23 21.55 -7.56 -30.97
N THR A 24 21.38 -8.14 -32.17
CA THR A 24 22.25 -7.89 -33.32
C THR A 24 22.01 -6.53 -33.97
N LEU A 25 20.79 -5.98 -33.98
CA LEU A 25 20.54 -4.62 -34.50
C LEU A 25 21.17 -3.53 -33.63
N GLY A 26 21.24 -3.75 -32.31
CA GLY A 26 22.00 -2.89 -31.40
C GLY A 26 23.50 -2.90 -31.69
N GLN A 27 24.05 -4.05 -32.12
CA GLN A 27 25.44 -4.18 -32.56
C GLN A 27 25.67 -3.63 -33.98
N VAL A 28 24.67 -3.69 -34.87
CA VAL A 28 24.78 -3.14 -36.23
C VAL A 28 24.96 -1.62 -36.18
N LEU A 29 24.26 -0.92 -35.29
CA LEU A 29 24.43 0.54 -35.14
C LEU A 29 25.76 0.94 -34.50
N SER A 30 26.33 0.12 -33.61
CA SER A 30 27.66 0.38 -33.03
C SER A 30 28.83 0.06 -33.98
N GLN A 31 28.59 -0.69 -35.06
CA GLN A 31 29.59 -1.01 -36.09
C GLN A 31 29.59 -0.04 -37.28
N VAL A 32 28.72 0.97 -37.30
CA VAL A 32 28.74 2.00 -38.35
C VAL A 32 29.86 3.00 -38.05
N GLU A 33 31.01 2.83 -38.70
CA GLU A 33 32.21 3.67 -38.54
C GLU A 33 32.00 5.14 -38.98
N TYR A 34 30.96 5.41 -39.79
CA TYR A 34 30.57 6.75 -40.23
C TYR A 34 29.06 6.96 -40.09
N VAL A 35 28.64 7.40 -38.92
CA VAL A 35 27.31 7.98 -38.70
C VAL A 35 27.44 9.49 -38.93
N ASP A 36 26.59 10.08 -39.77
CA ASP A 36 26.59 11.53 -40.02
C ASP A 36 26.60 12.28 -38.67
N LYS A 37 27.29 13.42 -38.60
CA LYS A 37 27.46 14.24 -37.39
C LYS A 37 26.15 14.72 -36.77
N HIS A 38 25.03 14.62 -37.49
CA HIS A 38 23.68 14.87 -37.00
C HIS A 38 22.94 13.61 -36.48
N THR A 39 23.53 12.43 -36.66
CA THR A 39 23.03 11.11 -36.24
C THR A 39 23.92 10.41 -35.22
N VAL A 40 25.03 11.04 -34.77
CA VAL A 40 25.86 10.54 -33.66
C VAL A 40 25.04 10.62 -32.36
N ALA A 41 24.15 9.65 -32.18
CA ALA A 41 23.75 9.23 -30.85
C ALA A 41 25.04 8.70 -30.23
N ASP A 42 25.65 9.54 -29.38
CA ASP A 42 26.78 9.21 -28.50
C ASP A 42 26.67 7.74 -28.10
N GLU A 43 27.70 6.91 -28.35
CA GLU A 43 27.68 5.47 -28.02
C GLU A 43 27.20 5.21 -26.59
N ARG A 44 27.36 6.19 -25.69
CA ARG A 44 26.81 6.20 -24.34
C ARG A 44 25.27 6.14 -24.34
N HIS A 45 24.58 6.91 -25.17
CA HIS A 45 23.11 6.89 -25.32
C HIS A 45 22.62 5.53 -25.85
N ILE A 46 23.31 4.94 -26.82
CA ILE A 46 22.97 3.60 -27.36
C ILE A 46 23.22 2.51 -26.31
N ASN A 47 24.35 2.55 -25.59
CA ASN A 47 24.66 1.60 -24.52
C ASN A 47 23.76 1.76 -23.27
N LEU A 48 23.36 2.99 -22.91
CA LEU A 48 22.39 3.26 -21.85
C LEU A 48 20.99 2.69 -22.19
N HIS A 49 20.66 2.64 -23.48
CA HIS A 49 19.40 2.09 -23.98
C HIS A 49 19.56 0.70 -24.62
N ALA A 50 20.66 0.00 -24.33
CA ALA A 50 20.85 -1.37 -24.78
C ALA A 50 19.73 -2.27 -24.22
N PRO A 51 19.15 -3.17 -25.02
CA PRO A 51 18.04 -4.01 -24.59
C PRO A 51 18.29 -4.72 -23.25
N ILE A 52 19.49 -5.24 -23.03
CA ILE A 52 19.88 -5.91 -21.78
C ILE A 52 19.83 -4.95 -20.57
N ALA A 53 20.28 -3.71 -20.71
CA ALA A 53 20.24 -2.73 -19.63
C ALA A 53 18.79 -2.37 -19.26
N VAL A 54 17.93 -2.22 -20.28
CA VAL A 54 16.49 -1.99 -20.09
C VAL A 54 15.84 -3.18 -19.38
N LEU A 55 16.15 -4.42 -19.78
CA LEU A 55 15.62 -5.62 -19.13
C LEU A 55 16.03 -5.71 -17.65
N ARG A 56 17.28 -5.36 -17.31
CA ARG A 56 17.74 -5.30 -15.91
C ARG A 56 16.98 -4.24 -15.10
N ARG A 57 16.69 -3.09 -15.72
CA ARG A 57 15.87 -2.05 -15.09
C ARG A 57 14.43 -2.52 -14.88
N CYS A 58 13.80 -3.13 -15.87
CA CYS A 58 12.47 -3.74 -15.74
C CYS A 58 12.43 -4.78 -14.61
N GLU A 59 13.48 -5.60 -14.47
CA GLU A 59 13.59 -6.55 -13.37
C GLU A 59 13.70 -5.85 -12.00
N ALA A 60 14.50 -4.78 -11.90
CA ALA A 60 14.60 -3.98 -10.68
C ALA A 60 13.25 -3.34 -10.31
N ASP A 61 12.56 -2.76 -11.30
CA ASP A 61 11.23 -2.16 -11.13
C ASP A 61 10.22 -3.19 -10.62
N ARG A 62 10.22 -4.42 -11.18
CA ARG A 62 9.38 -5.53 -10.68
C ARG A 62 9.70 -5.91 -9.25
N ARG A 63 10.97 -5.90 -8.84
CA ARG A 63 11.34 -6.18 -7.45
C ARG A 63 10.85 -5.09 -6.50
N ILE A 64 10.81 -3.83 -6.93
CA ILE A 64 10.22 -2.73 -6.16
C ILE A 64 8.70 -2.94 -6.05
N LEU A 65 8.01 -3.17 -7.17
CA LEU A 65 6.57 -3.45 -7.19
C LEU A 65 6.17 -4.66 -6.34
N ALA A 66 7.02 -5.69 -6.28
CA ALA A 66 6.76 -6.86 -5.45
C ALA A 66 6.85 -6.57 -3.94
N ARG A 67 7.67 -5.60 -3.53
CA ARG A 67 7.78 -5.15 -2.13
C ARG A 67 6.66 -4.18 -1.77
N HIS A 68 6.34 -3.25 -2.66
CA HIS A 68 5.30 -2.24 -2.43
C HIS A 68 3.99 -2.69 -3.04
N ARG A 69 3.20 -3.44 -2.28
CA ARG A 69 1.87 -3.92 -2.65
C ARG A 69 0.87 -3.66 -1.52
N LEU A 70 -0.41 -3.92 -1.75
CA LEU A 70 -1.42 -3.91 -0.68
C LEU A 70 -1.03 -4.90 0.41
N ASP A 71 -1.07 -4.47 1.66
CA ASP A 71 -0.78 -5.33 2.81
C ASP A 71 -1.86 -6.42 2.97
N PRO A 72 -1.55 -7.70 2.71
CA PRO A 72 -2.52 -8.77 2.82
C PRO A 72 -3.04 -8.96 4.24
N SER A 73 -2.24 -8.62 5.26
CA SER A 73 -2.59 -8.77 6.68
C SER A 73 -3.63 -7.75 7.13
N ARG A 74 -3.73 -6.60 6.43
CA ARG A 74 -4.64 -5.51 6.75
C ARG A 74 -5.80 -5.38 5.77
N THR A 75 -5.93 -6.26 4.79
CA THR A 75 -7.05 -6.26 3.81
C THR A 75 -8.44 -6.28 4.42
N THR A 76 -8.59 -6.78 5.64
CA THR A 76 -9.86 -6.81 6.38
C THR A 76 -10.05 -5.61 7.31
N ASP A 77 -9.02 -4.77 7.49
CA ASP A 77 -9.09 -3.56 8.29
C ASP A 77 -9.79 -2.45 7.50
N SER A 78 -10.92 -1.97 8.01
CA SER A 78 -11.67 -0.86 7.41
C SER A 78 -10.88 0.45 7.30
N THR A 79 -9.74 0.55 7.97
CA THR A 79 -8.89 1.76 8.03
C THR A 79 -7.67 1.62 7.13
N PHE A 80 -7.05 0.43 7.12
CA PHE A 80 -5.74 0.21 6.51
C PHE A 80 -5.74 -0.84 5.39
N ALA A 81 -6.90 -1.29 4.91
CA ALA A 81 -6.98 -2.24 3.79
C ALA A 81 -6.36 -1.73 2.48
N ALA A 82 -6.18 -0.42 2.34
CA ALA A 82 -5.51 0.20 1.20
C ALA A 82 -4.02 0.48 1.44
N ALA A 83 -3.48 0.17 2.62
CA ALA A 83 -2.12 0.54 3.01
C ALA A 83 -1.05 -0.24 2.22
N CYS A 84 0.12 0.39 2.07
CA CYS A 84 1.27 -0.24 1.44
C CYS A 84 2.05 -1.11 2.45
N GLU A 85 2.30 -2.38 2.10
CA GLU A 85 3.15 -3.31 2.90
C GLU A 85 4.63 -2.90 2.87
N GLY A 86 5.08 -2.30 1.77
CA GLY A 86 6.50 -2.05 1.51
C GLY A 86 7.05 -0.79 2.14
N CYS A 87 6.17 0.13 2.57
CA CYS A 87 6.58 1.29 3.36
C CYS A 87 6.58 0.85 4.83
N ASP A 88 7.70 1.06 5.52
CA ASP A 88 7.85 0.68 6.93
C ASP A 88 6.67 1.15 7.79
N GLU A 89 6.44 0.47 8.91
CA GLU A 89 5.48 0.92 9.90
C GLU A 89 6.10 2.01 10.80
N ASP A 90 5.27 2.90 11.32
CA ASP A 90 5.67 3.78 12.42
C ASP A 90 6.13 2.93 13.60
N THR A 91 7.44 2.98 13.88
CA THR A 91 8.08 2.28 15.00
C THR A 91 7.45 2.57 16.38
N THR A 92 6.69 3.66 16.50
CA THR A 92 6.03 4.08 17.74
C THR A 92 4.70 3.37 17.96
N TRP A 93 3.90 3.18 16.90
CA TRP A 93 2.51 2.71 16.99
C TRP A 93 2.21 1.45 16.17
N GLY A 94 3.18 0.96 15.37
CA GLY A 94 2.99 -0.18 14.46
C GLY A 94 1.93 0.08 13.40
N LEU A 95 1.76 1.34 13.00
CA LEU A 95 0.80 1.76 11.98
C LEU A 95 1.50 1.93 10.64
N PRO A 96 0.82 1.72 9.50
CA PRO A 96 1.45 1.91 8.21
C PRO A 96 1.83 3.37 8.05
N TRP A 97 3.03 3.64 7.52
CA TRP A 97 3.42 5.01 7.20
C TRP A 97 2.57 5.63 6.08
N VAL A 98 2.00 4.78 5.22
CA VAL A 98 1.20 5.17 4.06
C VAL A 98 -0.15 4.46 4.09
N ASP A 99 -1.22 5.25 4.24
CA ASP A 99 -2.60 4.76 4.34
C ASP A 99 -3.18 4.25 3.01
N ASN A 100 -2.60 4.67 1.88
CA ASN A 100 -3.04 4.25 0.55
C ASN A 100 -1.88 3.88 -0.37
N LEU A 101 -1.98 2.77 -1.07
CA LEU A 101 -0.96 2.31 -2.01
C LEU A 101 -0.64 3.35 -3.09
N ASN A 102 -1.61 4.16 -3.52
CA ASN A 102 -1.38 5.22 -4.50
C ASN A 102 -0.59 6.42 -3.95
N ASP A 103 -0.42 6.51 -2.63
CA ASP A 103 0.34 7.57 -1.95
C ASP A 103 1.74 7.08 -1.53
N CYS A 104 2.11 5.85 -1.90
CA CYS A 104 3.42 5.28 -1.62
C CYS A 104 4.51 6.08 -2.34
N PRO A 105 5.45 6.71 -1.62
CA PRO A 105 6.45 7.59 -2.23
C PRO A 105 7.35 6.84 -3.20
N GLU A 106 7.74 5.59 -2.89
CA GLU A 106 8.57 4.79 -3.79
C GLU A 106 7.83 4.42 -5.08
N LEU A 107 6.52 4.16 -5.02
CA LEU A 107 5.72 3.90 -6.21
C LEU A 107 5.47 5.17 -7.03
N LEU A 108 5.29 6.32 -6.38
CA LEU A 108 5.15 7.61 -7.06
C LEU A 108 6.45 7.99 -7.78
N ASP A 109 7.61 7.83 -7.15
CA ASP A 109 8.91 8.05 -7.76
C ASP A 109 9.14 7.09 -8.96
N LEU A 110 8.78 5.81 -8.78
CA LEU A 110 8.87 4.83 -9.86
C LEU A 110 7.93 5.20 -11.02
N ALA A 111 6.69 5.59 -10.74
CA ALA A 111 5.73 5.99 -11.75
C ALA A 111 6.17 7.27 -12.48
N HIS A 112 6.74 8.23 -11.77
CA HIS A 112 7.32 9.44 -12.37
C HIS A 112 8.47 9.07 -13.34
N ALA A 113 9.30 8.09 -12.98
CA ALA A 113 10.34 7.57 -13.88
C ALA A 113 9.79 6.91 -15.16
N HIS A 114 8.52 6.48 -15.15
CA HIS A 114 7.77 5.95 -16.30
C HIS A 114 6.88 7.01 -16.99
N GLY A 115 6.96 8.28 -16.57
CA GLY A 115 6.24 9.40 -17.19
C GLY A 115 4.84 9.66 -16.64
N LEU A 116 4.57 9.30 -15.39
CA LEU A 116 3.33 9.68 -14.70
C LEU A 116 3.20 11.21 -14.63
N THR A 117 2.01 11.71 -15.00
CA THR A 117 1.62 13.12 -14.83
C THR A 117 0.51 13.23 -13.79
N ASP A 118 0.30 14.43 -13.24
CA ASP A 118 -0.78 14.70 -12.28
C ASP A 118 -2.17 14.36 -12.87
N GLU A 119 -2.35 14.57 -14.17
CA GLU A 119 -3.58 14.25 -14.89
C GLU A 119 -3.82 12.75 -14.96
N ILE A 120 -2.76 11.96 -15.22
CA ILE A 120 -2.85 10.49 -15.20
C ILE A 120 -3.14 10.03 -13.77
N LEU A 121 -2.42 10.56 -12.77
CA LEU A 121 -2.59 10.21 -11.37
C LEU A 121 -4.02 10.48 -10.87
N ALA A 122 -4.60 11.62 -11.24
CA ALA A 122 -5.98 11.97 -10.89
C ALA A 122 -7.02 11.03 -11.53
N GLY A 123 -6.68 10.39 -12.66
CA GLY A 123 -7.51 9.41 -13.34
C GLY A 123 -7.35 7.97 -12.85
N LEU A 124 -6.39 7.68 -11.96
CA LEU A 124 -6.18 6.33 -11.42
C LEU A 124 -7.19 6.02 -10.32
N ASP A 125 -7.64 4.75 -10.30
CA ASP A 125 -8.49 4.26 -9.23
C ASP A 125 -7.68 4.21 -7.95
N ARG A 126 -8.19 4.81 -6.87
CA ARG A 126 -7.57 4.72 -5.55
C ARG A 126 -8.17 3.54 -4.81
N PRO A 127 -7.38 2.53 -4.40
CA PRO A 127 -7.87 1.45 -3.56
C PRO A 127 -8.61 2.03 -2.36
N GLN A 128 -9.88 1.69 -2.20
CA GLN A 128 -10.67 2.17 -1.07
C GLN A 128 -10.67 1.10 0.01
N ALA A 129 -10.50 1.53 1.26
CA ALA A 129 -10.82 0.65 2.37
C ALA A 129 -12.31 0.30 2.31
N PRO A 130 -12.71 -0.94 2.64
CA PRO A 130 -14.11 -1.31 2.62
C PRO A 130 -14.87 -0.33 3.52
N MET A 131 -15.92 0.29 2.95
CA MET A 131 -16.73 1.23 3.70
C MET A 131 -17.22 0.50 4.93
N ARG A 132 -16.81 1.00 6.11
CA ARG A 132 -17.23 0.43 7.39
C ARG A 132 -18.75 0.43 7.33
N GLU A 133 -19.37 -0.76 7.33
CA GLU A 133 -20.82 -0.85 7.42
C GLU A 133 -21.22 0.08 8.54
N ALA A 134 -22.09 1.06 8.23
CA ALA A 134 -22.57 1.98 9.22
C ALA A 134 -23.07 1.11 10.35
N ARG A 135 -22.35 1.09 11.48
CA ARG A 135 -22.74 0.32 12.65
C ARG A 135 -24.17 0.77 12.86
N GLU A 136 -25.12 -0.15 12.64
CA GLU A 136 -26.53 0.15 12.83
C GLU A 136 -26.59 0.87 14.16
N PRO A 137 -27.14 2.10 14.21
CA PRO A 137 -27.16 2.86 15.44
C PRO A 137 -27.71 1.91 16.47
N HIS A 138 -26.88 1.56 17.45
CA HIS A 138 -27.30 0.73 18.55
C HIS A 138 -28.61 1.36 19.02
N PRO A 139 -29.72 0.59 19.15
CA PRO A 139 -31.05 1.17 19.35
C PRO A 139 -31.11 2.12 20.55
N GLU A 140 -30.08 2.09 21.38
CA GLU A 140 -29.76 3.09 22.38
C GLU A 140 -28.43 3.79 22.01
N GLY A 141 -28.49 4.96 21.38
CA GLY A 141 -27.30 5.75 20.99
C GLY A 141 -26.47 6.24 22.18
N PHE A 142 -25.82 7.41 22.08
CA PHE A 142 -25.07 8.01 23.20
C PHE A 142 -25.88 8.11 24.51
N ALA A 143 -27.20 8.27 24.39
CA ALA A 143 -28.13 8.23 25.52
C ALA A 143 -28.24 6.84 26.18
N GLY A 144 -28.14 5.75 25.41
CA GLY A 144 -28.07 4.38 25.91
C GLY A 144 -26.77 4.08 26.64
N MET A 145 -25.65 4.52 26.07
CA MET A 145 -24.34 4.39 26.71
C MET A 145 -24.27 5.18 28.03
N LEU A 146 -24.82 6.38 28.07
CA LEU A 146 -24.93 7.17 29.29
C LEU A 146 -25.88 6.53 30.30
N ARG A 147 -27.01 5.96 29.85
CA ARG A 147 -27.96 5.29 30.72
C ARG A 147 -27.39 4.00 31.31
N ASP A 148 -26.70 3.20 30.53
CA ASP A 148 -26.04 1.96 30.98
C ASP A 148 -24.84 2.28 31.91
N ALA A 149 -24.10 3.37 31.65
CA ALA A 149 -23.10 3.88 32.57
C ALA A 149 -23.71 4.43 33.88
N PHE A 150 -24.87 5.09 33.80
CA PHE A 150 -25.61 5.60 34.96
C PHE A 150 -26.21 4.46 35.77
N ASP A 151 -26.79 3.43 35.13
CA ASP A 151 -27.34 2.24 35.78
C ASP A 151 -26.23 1.40 36.43
N ARG A 152 -25.04 1.28 35.81
CA ARG A 152 -23.86 0.69 36.48
C ARG A 152 -23.30 1.56 37.61
N ALA A 153 -23.37 2.88 37.51
CA ALA A 153 -22.97 3.79 38.58
C ALA A 153 -23.97 3.81 39.75
N LEU A 154 -25.23 3.44 39.49
CA LEU A 154 -26.31 3.31 40.48
C LEU A 154 -26.45 1.90 41.05
N THR A 155 -25.64 0.93 40.60
CA THR A 155 -25.56 -0.36 41.30
C THR A 155 -25.17 -0.07 42.74
N PRO A 156 -26.02 -0.36 43.73
CA PRO A 156 -25.65 -0.15 45.12
C PRO A 156 -24.39 -0.97 45.40
N PRO A 157 -23.41 -0.43 46.15
CA PRO A 157 -22.24 -1.20 46.51
C PRO A 157 -22.69 -2.49 47.18
N ILE A 158 -22.25 -3.63 46.66
CA ILE A 158 -22.54 -4.95 47.23
C ILE A 158 -22.08 -4.90 48.69
N THR A 159 -23.03 -5.01 49.60
CA THR A 159 -22.74 -5.07 51.02
C THR A 159 -22.44 -6.50 51.41
N THR A 160 -21.78 -6.69 52.55
CA THR A 160 -21.58 -8.00 53.18
C THR A 160 -22.90 -8.76 53.46
N SER A 161 -24.04 -8.08 53.38
CA SER A 161 -25.37 -8.68 53.51
C SER A 161 -25.82 -9.42 52.25
N ASP A 162 -25.33 -9.01 51.08
CA ASP A 162 -25.79 -9.45 49.76
C ASP A 162 -25.12 -10.74 49.27
N VAL A 163 -24.11 -11.24 50.00
CA VAL A 163 -23.41 -12.49 49.67
C VAL A 163 -24.20 -13.70 50.21
N PRO A 164 -24.58 -14.67 49.35
CA PRO A 164 -25.31 -15.88 49.75
C PRO A 164 -24.56 -16.68 50.82
N GLU A 165 -25.31 -17.25 51.77
CA GLU A 165 -24.74 -17.93 52.94
C GLU A 165 -23.82 -19.11 52.58
N ALA A 166 -24.10 -19.80 51.47
CA ALA A 166 -23.28 -20.87 50.93
C ALA A 166 -21.86 -20.43 50.49
N LEU A 167 -21.65 -19.12 50.30
CA LEU A 167 -20.37 -18.53 49.90
C LEU A 167 -19.68 -17.77 51.04
N ARG A 168 -20.23 -17.80 52.27
CA ARG A 168 -19.64 -17.13 53.44
C ARG A 168 -18.61 -18.05 54.10
N GLY A 169 -17.37 -17.57 54.18
CA GLY A 169 -16.29 -18.27 54.86
C GLY A 169 -16.42 -18.25 56.40
N PRO A 170 -15.61 -19.05 57.13
CA PRO A 170 -15.71 -19.23 58.59
C PRO A 170 -15.43 -17.96 59.43
N HIS A 171 -15.00 -16.86 58.79
CA HIS A 171 -14.73 -15.58 59.45
C HIS A 171 -15.57 -14.42 58.90
N TRP A 172 -16.73 -14.69 58.30
CA TRP A 172 -17.63 -13.67 57.79
C TRP A 172 -18.13 -12.76 58.92
N LYS A 173 -17.98 -11.43 58.77
CA LYS A 173 -18.54 -10.42 59.68
C LYS A 173 -19.65 -9.64 58.97
N PRO A 174 -20.75 -9.34 59.66
CA PRO A 174 -21.84 -8.53 59.10
C PRO A 174 -21.35 -7.11 58.78
#